data_AF-A0AAE1GT18-F1
#
_entry.id   AF-A0AAE1GT18-F1
#
_cell.length_a   1.000
_cell.length_b   1.000
_cell.length_c   1.000
_cell.angle_alpha   90.00
_cell.angle_beta   90.00
_cell.angle_gamma   90.00
#
_symmetry.space_group_name_H-M   'P 1'
#
loop_
_entity.id
_entity.type
_entity.pdbx_description
1 polymer ?
#
loop_
_entity_poly.entity_id
_entity_poly.type
_entity_poly.pdbx_seq_one_letter_code
_entity_poly.pdbx_strand_id
1 'polypeptide(L)'
;MATLVDTYEQQYAILTADITGKIGQLSSTSSDRKPLIAELDRQLEEAHELLEQMELEVREVEVSQRPRLRTRVDSYQAELRRLKQDFQSACSTSYIDGFGDGSEELFINDGLSMKEEQRQRLLNNSERLERTGNQLLAGYRTVIETEEVGNQVLQDLAIQRETIQRARSRLRETDADLGRSSRLMSGMMFRSLQQRFVLIGVSVVIGIAIIWFIYYAFSKTS
;
A
#
# COMPACT_ATOMS: atom_id res chain seq x y z
N MET A 1 23.00 -0.38 -2.78
CA MET A 1 22.90 0.35 -1.49
C MET A 1 21.51 0.06 -0.98
N ALA A 2 21.39 -0.68 0.13
CA ALA A 2 20.09 -0.88 0.77
C ALA A 2 19.61 0.49 1.25
N THR A 3 18.44 0.90 0.78
CA THR A 3 17.82 2.15 1.24
C THR A 3 17.32 1.96 2.66
N LEU A 4 17.16 3.03 3.44
CA LEU A 4 16.66 2.93 4.81
C LEU A 4 15.28 2.24 4.84
N VAL A 5 14.49 2.44 3.80
CA VAL A 5 13.22 1.75 3.54
C VAL A 5 13.39 0.23 3.49
N ASP A 6 14.41 -0.31 2.83
CA ASP A 6 14.64 -1.77 2.77
C ASP A 6 14.94 -2.35 4.17
N THR A 7 15.57 -1.56 5.03
CA THR A 7 15.92 -1.97 6.41
C THR A 7 14.68 -1.99 7.30
N TYR A 8 13.77 -1.02 7.13
CA TYR A 8 12.48 -1.03 7.80
C TYR A 8 11.54 -2.12 7.26
N GLU A 9 11.56 -2.38 5.95
CA GLU A 9 10.79 -3.47 5.32
C GLU A 9 11.21 -4.84 5.91
N GLN A 10 12.51 -5.05 6.10
CA GLN A 10 13.01 -6.28 6.72
C GLN A 10 12.61 -6.41 8.19
N GLN A 11 12.67 -5.33 8.97
CA GLN A 11 12.22 -5.32 10.37
C GLN A 11 10.73 -5.60 10.49
N TYR A 12 9.92 -4.94 9.64
CA TYR A 12 8.47 -5.15 9.57
C TYR A 12 8.14 -6.62 9.25
N ALA A 13 8.80 -7.22 8.27
CA ALA A 13 8.56 -8.62 7.88
C ALA A 13 8.89 -9.62 9.00
N ILE A 14 9.94 -9.38 9.78
CA ILE A 14 10.28 -10.22 10.94
C ILE A 14 9.22 -10.06 12.03
N LEU A 15 8.78 -8.83 12.28
CA LEU A 15 7.81 -8.51 13.32
C LEU A 15 6.42 -9.08 13.00
N THR A 16 5.94 -8.96 11.76
CA THR A 16 4.65 -9.54 11.34
C THR A 16 4.65 -11.06 11.38
N ALA A 17 5.78 -11.71 11.07
CA ALA A 17 5.92 -13.15 11.21
C ALA A 17 5.83 -13.60 12.68
N ASP A 18 6.50 -12.87 13.60
CA ASP A 18 6.42 -13.16 15.03
C ASP A 18 5.01 -12.92 15.60
N ILE A 19 4.35 -11.82 15.20
CA ILE A 19 2.96 -11.52 15.57
C ILE A 19 2.03 -12.64 15.07
N THR A 20 2.14 -13.05 13.82
CA THR A 20 1.31 -14.13 13.24
C THR A 20 1.52 -15.45 13.99
N GLY A 21 2.76 -15.80 14.31
CA GLY A 21 3.09 -16.99 15.10
C GLY A 21 2.49 -16.94 16.51
N LYS A 22 2.60 -15.80 17.18
CA LYS A 22 2.04 -15.58 18.53
C LYS A 22 0.51 -15.51 18.54
N ILE A 23 -0.14 -14.99 17.49
CA ILE A 23 -1.61 -15.08 17.34
C ILE A 23 -2.04 -16.54 17.23
N GLY A 24 -1.30 -17.36 16.46
CA GLY A 24 -1.53 -18.80 16.40
C GLY A 24 -1.37 -19.49 17.75
N GLN A 25 -0.32 -19.17 18.50
CA GLN A 25 -0.12 -19.67 19.86
C GLN A 25 -1.19 -19.18 20.83
N LEU A 26 -1.63 -17.93 20.70
CA LEU A 26 -2.72 -17.34 21.48
C LEU A 26 -4.03 -18.08 21.24
N SER A 27 -4.29 -18.61 20.04
CA SER A 27 -5.47 -19.44 19.76
C SER A 27 -5.39 -20.83 20.39
N SER A 28 -4.18 -21.39 20.54
CA SER A 28 -3.96 -22.79 21.00
C SER A 28 -3.65 -22.94 22.50
N THR A 29 -3.16 -21.91 23.18
CA THR A 29 -2.70 -22.00 24.59
C THR A 29 -3.84 -21.79 25.58
N SER A 30 -4.13 -22.77 26.45
CA SER A 30 -5.15 -22.66 27.51
C SER A 30 -4.68 -22.01 28.82
N SER A 31 -3.37 -21.73 28.97
CA SER A 31 -2.76 -21.09 30.15
C SER A 31 -2.67 -19.56 30.03
N ASP A 32 -2.11 -18.86 31.03
CA ASP A 32 -2.08 -17.39 31.21
C ASP A 32 -1.84 -16.60 29.91
N ARG A 33 -2.94 -16.22 29.24
CA ARG A 33 -2.96 -15.50 27.94
C ARG A 33 -2.68 -14.01 28.08
N LYS A 34 -2.94 -13.43 29.25
CA LYS A 34 -2.81 -12.00 29.53
C LYS A 34 -1.43 -11.41 29.19
N PRO A 35 -0.28 -12.01 29.59
CA PRO A 35 1.03 -11.48 29.21
C PRO A 35 1.28 -11.59 27.70
N LEU A 36 0.76 -12.63 27.04
CA LEU A 36 0.91 -12.83 25.60
C LEU A 36 0.13 -11.78 24.79
N ILE A 37 -1.07 -11.44 25.26
CA ILE A 37 -1.92 -10.38 24.69
C ILE A 37 -1.23 -9.02 24.83
N ALA A 38 -0.69 -8.70 26.01
CA ALA A 38 0.00 -7.43 26.24
C ALA A 38 1.27 -7.29 25.37
N GLU A 39 2.02 -8.37 25.19
CA GLU A 39 3.19 -8.37 24.29
C GLU A 39 2.78 -8.25 22.82
N LEU A 40 1.70 -8.92 22.40
CA LEU A 40 1.15 -8.79 21.04
C LEU A 40 0.66 -7.37 20.75
N ASP A 41 0.00 -6.71 21.69
CA ASP A 41 -0.40 -5.30 21.57
C ASP A 41 0.84 -4.40 21.41
N ARG A 42 1.90 -4.62 22.21
CA ARG A 42 3.16 -3.88 22.08
C ARG A 42 3.79 -4.07 20.71
N GLN A 43 3.81 -5.30 20.19
CA GLN A 43 4.39 -5.61 18.89
C GLN A 43 3.57 -5.07 17.73
N LEU A 44 2.24 -5.03 17.85
CA LEU A 44 1.37 -4.39 16.86
C LEU A 44 1.60 -2.87 16.79
N GLU A 45 1.84 -2.23 17.93
CA GLU A 45 2.20 -0.81 17.99
C GLU A 45 3.58 -0.56 17.35
N GLU A 46 4.57 -1.39 17.68
CA GLU A 46 5.92 -1.32 17.08
C GLU A 46 5.88 -1.51 15.55
N ALA A 47 5.00 -2.39 15.05
CA ALA A 47 4.79 -2.58 13.62
C ALA A 47 4.12 -1.37 12.96
N HIS A 48 3.25 -0.66 13.69
CA HIS A 48 2.66 0.59 13.23
C HIS A 48 3.70 1.71 13.17
N GLU A 49 4.55 1.86 14.18
CA GLU A 49 5.63 2.86 14.20
C GLU A 49 6.60 2.65 13.03
N LEU A 50 6.96 1.40 12.72
CA LEU A 50 7.79 1.07 11.56
C LEU A 50 7.12 1.47 10.23
N LEU A 51 5.80 1.29 10.09
CA LEU A 51 5.07 1.75 8.91
C LEU A 51 5.09 3.27 8.77
N GLU A 52 4.94 4.01 9.86
CA GLU A 52 5.04 5.48 9.83
C GLU A 52 6.44 5.94 9.42
N GLN A 53 7.49 5.30 9.94
CA GLN A 53 8.87 5.58 9.55
C GLN A 53 9.10 5.30 8.06
N MET A 54 8.57 4.20 7.53
CA MET A 54 8.62 3.92 6.08
C MET A 54 7.88 4.98 5.26
N GLU A 55 6.71 5.45 5.70
CA GLU A 55 6.00 6.52 5.00
C GLU A 55 6.80 7.83 4.94
N LEU A 56 7.48 8.18 6.02
CA LEU A 56 8.33 9.37 6.08
C LEU A 56 9.51 9.25 5.11
N GLU A 57 10.20 8.11 5.11
CA GLU A 57 11.30 7.85 4.19
C GLU A 57 10.85 7.85 2.71
N VAL A 58 9.69 7.27 2.41
CA VAL A 58 9.13 7.28 1.05
C VAL A 58 8.84 8.71 0.55
N ARG A 59 8.61 9.67 1.45
CA ARG A 59 8.48 11.09 1.08
C ARG A 59 9.81 11.76 0.78
N GLU A 60 10.94 11.23 1.24
CA GLU A 60 12.28 11.75 0.95
C GLU A 60 12.87 11.17 -0.33
N VAL A 61 12.44 9.98 -0.75
CA VAL A 61 12.88 9.32 -1.99
C VAL A 61 12.50 10.12 -3.26
N GLU A 62 13.26 9.92 -4.34
CA GLU A 62 13.05 10.55 -5.65
C GLU A 62 11.63 10.30 -6.21
N VAL A 63 11.03 11.32 -6.82
CA VAL A 63 9.62 11.35 -7.30
C VAL A 63 9.29 10.20 -8.26
N SER A 64 10.28 9.70 -9.00
CA SER A 64 10.17 8.58 -9.95
C SER A 64 9.89 7.23 -9.27
N GLN A 65 10.35 7.02 -8.03
CA GLN A 65 10.21 5.74 -7.31
C GLN A 65 9.07 5.75 -6.27
N ARG A 66 8.60 6.95 -5.87
CA ARG A 66 7.52 7.13 -4.89
C ARG A 66 6.25 6.32 -5.19
N PRO A 67 5.71 6.26 -6.43
CA PRO A 67 4.46 5.56 -6.68
C PRO A 67 4.54 4.07 -6.33
N ARG A 68 5.68 3.43 -6.67
CA ARG A 68 5.91 2.01 -6.42
C ARG A 68 6.06 1.71 -4.93
N LEU A 69 6.82 2.54 -4.21
CA LEU A 69 7.04 2.37 -2.78
C LEU A 69 5.76 2.66 -1.98
N ARG A 70 4.97 3.65 -2.40
CA ARG A 70 3.70 3.99 -1.76
C ARG A 70 2.69 2.85 -1.84
N THR A 71 2.54 2.23 -3.02
CA THR A 71 1.70 1.03 -3.18
C THR A 71 2.16 -0.13 -2.28
N ARG A 72 3.46 -0.27 -2.03
CA ARG A 72 3.97 -1.27 -1.07
C ARG A 72 3.57 -0.93 0.36
N VAL A 73 3.76 0.31 0.80
CA VAL A 73 3.35 0.74 2.14
C VAL A 73 1.84 0.58 2.34
N ASP A 74 1.03 0.92 1.34
CA ASP A 74 -0.42 0.71 1.37
C ASP A 74 -0.77 -0.78 1.54
N SER A 75 -0.01 -1.69 0.90
CA SER A 75 -0.20 -3.14 1.07
C SER A 75 0.16 -3.63 2.47
N TYR A 76 1.23 -3.11 3.07
CA TYR A 76 1.61 -3.44 4.44
C TYR A 76 0.62 -2.85 5.46
N GLN A 77 0.04 -1.69 5.21
CA GLN A 77 -1.05 -1.16 6.04
C GLN A 77 -2.29 -2.07 6.01
N ALA A 78 -2.65 -2.58 4.82
CA ALA A 78 -3.74 -3.53 4.70
C ALA A 78 -3.44 -4.85 5.45
N GLU A 79 -2.20 -5.33 5.38
CA GLU A 79 -1.73 -6.51 6.12
C GLU A 79 -1.79 -6.30 7.64
N LEU A 80 -1.31 -5.17 8.16
CA LEU A 80 -1.37 -4.85 9.58
C LEU A 80 -2.82 -4.78 10.10
N ARG A 81 -3.74 -4.21 9.30
CA ARG A 81 -5.18 -4.20 9.62
C ARG A 81 -5.74 -5.61 9.73
N ARG A 82 -5.34 -6.52 8.82
CA ARG A 82 -5.73 -7.92 8.88
C ARG A 82 -5.18 -8.61 10.12
N LEU A 83 -3.90 -8.41 10.43
CA LEU A 83 -3.27 -8.95 11.64
C LEU A 83 -3.98 -8.48 12.92
N LYS A 84 -4.38 -7.20 12.98
CA LYS A 84 -5.14 -6.64 14.11
C LYS A 84 -6.52 -7.27 14.25
N GLN A 85 -7.21 -7.53 13.14
CA GLN A 85 -8.50 -8.24 13.13
C GLN A 85 -8.34 -9.71 13.55
N ASP A 86 -7.30 -10.39 13.06
CA ASP A 86 -6.98 -11.78 13.42
C ASP A 86 -6.64 -11.88 14.92
N PHE A 87 -5.89 -10.93 15.47
CA PHE A 87 -5.61 -10.82 16.90
C PHE A 87 -6.88 -10.60 17.74
N GLN A 88 -7.74 -9.65 17.36
CA GLN A 88 -9.01 -9.41 18.05
C GLN A 88 -9.93 -10.65 18.01
N SER A 89 -9.96 -11.34 16.89
CA SER A 89 -10.72 -12.58 16.72
C SER A 89 -10.17 -13.68 17.63
N ALA A 90 -8.85 -13.87 17.68
CA ALA A 90 -8.21 -14.83 18.58
C ALA A 90 -8.46 -14.51 20.07
N CYS A 91 -8.46 -13.23 20.46
CA CYS A 91 -8.85 -12.78 21.79
C CYS A 91 -10.33 -13.09 22.11
N SER A 92 -11.23 -12.88 21.14
CA SER A 92 -12.68 -13.05 21.32
C SER A 92 -13.10 -14.53 21.37
N THR A 93 -12.54 -15.37 20.49
CA THR A 93 -12.75 -16.83 20.49
C THR A 93 -12.30 -17.47 21.81
N SER A 94 -11.21 -16.96 22.41
CA SER A 94 -10.71 -17.44 23.70
C SER A 94 -11.65 -17.15 24.88
N TYR A 95 -12.51 -16.13 24.78
CA TYR A 95 -13.51 -15.81 25.81
C TYR A 95 -14.71 -16.77 25.79
N ILE A 96 -14.97 -17.39 24.64
CA ILE A 96 -16.08 -18.33 24.42
C ILE A 96 -15.66 -19.76 24.79
N ASP A 97 -14.41 -20.13 24.52
CA ASP A 97 -13.88 -21.48 24.78
C ASP A 97 -13.64 -21.76 26.28
N GLY A 98 -13.52 -20.73 27.11
CA GLY A 98 -13.50 -20.85 28.57
C GLY A 98 -14.85 -21.20 29.21
N PHE A 99 -15.91 -21.43 28.41
CA PHE A 99 -17.26 -21.76 28.88
C PHE A 99 -17.73 -23.17 28.46
N GLY A 100 -16.87 -23.96 27.80
CA GLY A 100 -17.26 -25.21 27.14
C GLY A 100 -16.88 -26.53 27.84
N ASP A 101 -16.08 -26.52 28.91
CA ASP A 101 -15.50 -27.76 29.44
C ASP A 101 -15.41 -27.80 30.97
N GLY A 102 -16.49 -28.22 31.65
CA GLY A 102 -16.40 -28.39 33.11
C GLY A 102 -17.67 -28.65 33.92
N SER A 103 -18.78 -29.14 33.36
CA SER A 103 -19.93 -29.51 34.20
C SER A 103 -20.68 -30.73 33.68
N GLU A 104 -19.95 -31.83 33.54
CA GLU A 104 -20.52 -33.17 33.42
C GLU A 104 -19.95 -34.07 34.54
N GLU A 105 -20.07 -33.64 35.80
CA GLU A 105 -20.04 -34.60 36.91
C GLU A 105 -20.67 -34.02 38.18
N LEU A 106 -21.33 -34.90 38.92
CA LEU A 106 -21.97 -34.72 40.23
C LEU A 106 -23.38 -34.10 40.27
N PHE A 107 -24.31 -34.92 39.78
CA PHE A 107 -25.62 -35.06 40.41
C PHE A 107 -25.46 -35.67 41.82
N ILE A 108 -26.39 -35.36 42.73
CA ILE A 108 -26.63 -35.94 44.06
C ILE A 108 -25.93 -35.20 45.23
N ASN A 109 -26.54 -34.12 45.74
CA ASN A 109 -27.07 -34.07 47.12
C ASN A 109 -27.81 -32.73 47.43
N ASP A 110 -28.94 -32.86 48.11
CA ASP A 110 -29.56 -31.90 49.03
C ASP A 110 -30.44 -30.74 48.51
N GLY A 111 -31.76 -30.98 48.55
CA GLY A 111 -32.85 -30.13 48.05
C GLY A 111 -33.21 -28.90 48.88
N LEU A 112 -32.31 -28.36 49.69
CA LEU A 112 -32.54 -27.11 50.46
C LEU A 112 -31.76 -25.89 49.92
N SER A 113 -30.80 -26.09 49.02
CA SER A 113 -30.00 -25.00 48.39
C SER A 113 -30.62 -24.43 47.10
N MET A 114 -31.61 -25.13 46.53
CA MET A 114 -32.18 -24.85 45.20
C MET A 114 -32.79 -23.46 45.04
N LYS A 115 -33.35 -22.85 46.08
CA LYS A 115 -34.04 -21.55 45.97
C LYS A 115 -33.07 -20.36 45.97
N GLU A 116 -31.99 -20.46 46.74
CA GLU A 116 -30.90 -19.49 46.76
C GLU A 116 -30.06 -19.59 45.47
N GLU A 117 -29.73 -20.82 45.05
CA GLU A 117 -29.00 -21.07 43.79
C GLU A 117 -29.80 -20.61 42.57
N GLN A 118 -31.11 -20.85 42.51
CA GLN A 118 -31.94 -20.44 41.38
C GLN A 118 -32.05 -18.91 41.30
N ARG A 119 -32.07 -18.21 42.45
CA ARG A 119 -32.05 -16.75 42.51
C ARG A 119 -30.67 -16.17 42.12
N GLN A 120 -29.58 -16.78 42.57
CA GLN A 120 -28.22 -16.44 42.16
C GLN A 120 -27.97 -16.72 40.68
N ARG A 121 -28.53 -17.80 40.12
CA ARG A 121 -28.46 -18.11 38.69
C ARG A 121 -29.23 -17.10 37.83
N LEU A 122 -30.37 -16.60 38.30
CA LEU A 122 -31.14 -15.57 37.63
C LEU A 122 -30.46 -14.19 37.70
N LEU A 123 -29.88 -13.82 38.85
CA LEU A 123 -29.09 -12.60 38.99
C LEU A 123 -27.83 -12.65 38.11
N ASN A 124 -27.10 -13.78 38.12
CA ASN A 124 -25.96 -13.98 37.22
C ASN A 124 -26.40 -13.97 35.74
N ASN A 125 -27.57 -14.51 35.40
CA ASN A 125 -28.09 -14.40 34.03
C ASN A 125 -28.39 -12.96 33.65
N SER A 126 -28.98 -12.18 34.56
CA SER A 126 -29.33 -10.78 34.32
C SER A 126 -28.08 -9.91 34.16
N GLU A 127 -27.09 -10.08 35.02
CA GLU A 127 -25.82 -9.34 34.95
C GLU A 127 -25.05 -9.71 33.66
N ARG A 128 -25.08 -10.99 33.26
CA ARG A 128 -24.47 -11.43 32.00
C ARG A 128 -25.22 -10.90 30.78
N LEU A 129 -26.54 -10.81 30.83
CA LEU A 129 -27.34 -10.25 29.73
C LEU A 129 -27.05 -8.76 29.54
N GLU A 130 -26.95 -8.00 30.64
CA GLU A 130 -26.58 -6.58 30.60
C GLU A 130 -25.17 -6.38 30.04
N ARG A 131 -24.21 -7.21 30.47
CA ARG A 131 -22.83 -7.16 29.99
C ARG A 131 -22.71 -7.52 28.51
N THR A 132 -23.49 -8.50 28.05
CA THR A 132 -23.54 -8.91 26.64
C THR A 132 -24.22 -7.82 25.81
N GLY A 133 -25.29 -7.20 26.30
CA GLY A 133 -25.97 -6.09 25.63
C GLY A 133 -25.06 -4.88 25.43
N ASN A 134 -24.28 -4.51 26.45
CA ASN A 134 -23.31 -3.41 26.36
C ASN A 134 -22.18 -3.71 25.36
N GLN A 135 -21.70 -4.96 25.31
CA GLN A 135 -20.69 -5.37 24.32
C GLN A 135 -21.26 -5.39 22.89
N LEU A 136 -22.53 -5.78 22.72
CA LEU A 136 -23.21 -5.77 21.44
C LEU A 136 -23.41 -4.34 20.92
N LEU A 137 -23.76 -3.40 21.80
CA LEU A 137 -23.85 -1.98 21.47
C LEU A 137 -22.48 -1.38 21.11
N ALA A 138 -21.42 -1.76 21.83
CA ALA A 138 -20.07 -1.34 21.51
C ALA A 138 -19.61 -1.90 20.15
N GLY A 139 -19.84 -3.18 19.89
CA GLY A 139 -19.53 -3.83 18.62
C GLY A 139 -20.32 -3.22 17.45
N TYR A 140 -21.61 -2.93 17.64
CA TYR A 140 -22.44 -2.25 16.65
C TYR A 140 -21.88 -0.88 16.27
N ARG A 141 -21.44 -0.10 17.26
CA ARG A 141 -20.79 1.20 17.02
C ARG A 141 -19.49 1.04 16.22
N THR A 142 -18.65 0.08 16.59
CA THR A 142 -17.39 -0.18 15.86
C THR A 142 -17.64 -0.63 14.42
N VAL A 143 -18.70 -1.41 14.17
CA VAL A 143 -19.09 -1.81 12.80
C VAL A 143 -19.52 -0.61 11.98
N ILE A 144 -20.30 0.32 12.54
CA ILE A 144 -20.69 1.55 11.84
C ILE A 144 -19.47 2.42 11.53
N GLU A 145 -18.58 2.62 12.50
CA GLU A 145 -17.34 3.38 12.28
C GLU A 145 -16.48 2.71 11.20
N THR A 146 -16.47 1.37 11.15
CA THR A 146 -15.77 0.62 10.10
C THR A 146 -16.45 0.72 8.73
N GLU A 147 -17.79 0.77 8.68
CA GLU A 147 -18.56 0.99 7.45
C GLU A 147 -18.27 2.38 6.87
N GLU A 148 -18.23 3.40 7.73
CA GLU A 148 -17.91 4.78 7.34
C GLU A 148 -16.49 4.88 6.75
N VAL A 149 -15.51 4.29 7.44
CA VAL A 149 -14.12 4.23 6.94
C VAL A 149 -14.04 3.43 5.63
N GLY A 150 -14.76 2.31 5.53
CA GLY A 150 -14.82 1.51 4.31
C GLY A 150 -15.40 2.29 3.13
N ASN A 151 -16.44 3.08 3.36
CA ASN A 151 -17.06 3.93 2.34
C ASN A 151 -16.11 5.05 1.90
N GLN A 152 -15.38 5.65 2.84
CA GLN A 152 -14.36 6.66 2.55
C GLN A 152 -13.21 6.10 1.71
N VAL A 153 -12.76 4.87 2.01
CA VAL A 153 -11.76 4.16 1.20
C VAL A 153 -12.27 3.89 -0.22
N LEU A 154 -13.53 3.47 -0.38
CA LEU A 154 -14.13 3.26 -1.71
C LEU A 154 -14.21 4.57 -2.50
N GLN A 155 -14.51 5.69 -1.83
CA GLN A 155 -14.51 7.02 -2.44
C GLN A 155 -13.11 7.44 -2.91
N ASP A 156 -12.10 7.23 -2.08
CA ASP A 156 -10.70 7.54 -2.44
C ASP A 156 -10.22 6.69 -3.61
N LEU A 157 -10.55 5.39 -3.63
CA LEU A 157 -10.23 4.51 -4.76
C LEU A 157 -10.92 4.98 -6.06
N ALA A 158 -12.16 5.47 -5.97
CA ALA A 158 -12.86 6.02 -7.12
C ALA A 158 -12.16 7.29 -7.66
N ILE A 159 -11.73 8.20 -6.78
CA ILE A 159 -10.98 9.41 -7.14
C ILE A 159 -9.62 9.06 -7.74
N GLN A 160 -8.92 8.08 -7.16
CA GLN A 160 -7.64 7.59 -7.68
C GLN A 160 -7.80 6.98 -9.07
N ARG A 161 -8.84 6.16 -9.29
CA ARG A 161 -9.16 5.60 -10.62
C ARG A 161 -9.38 6.70 -11.65
N GLU A 162 -10.13 7.74 -11.29
CA GLU A 162 -10.37 8.88 -12.19
C GLU A 162 -9.07 9.63 -12.51
N THR A 163 -8.20 9.83 -11.51
CA THR A 163 -6.89 10.47 -11.69
C THR A 163 -5.99 9.67 -12.64
N ILE A 164 -5.93 8.34 -12.47
CA ILE A 164 -5.19 7.44 -13.37
C ILE A 164 -5.76 7.49 -14.79
N GLN A 165 -7.09 7.49 -14.95
CA GLN A 165 -7.71 7.61 -16.27
C GLN A 165 -7.38 8.94 -16.95
N ARG A 166 -7.42 10.06 -16.21
CA ARG A 166 -7.03 11.38 -16.73
C ARG A 166 -5.56 11.42 -17.13
N ALA A 167 -4.66 10.88 -16.31
CA ALA A 167 -3.24 10.78 -16.62
C ALA A 167 -2.99 9.94 -17.89
N ARG A 168 -3.69 8.80 -18.04
CA ARG A 168 -3.61 7.95 -19.23
C ARG A 168 -4.15 8.64 -20.48
N SER A 169 -5.23 9.42 -20.36
CA SER A 169 -5.77 10.22 -21.47
C SER A 169 -4.77 11.29 -21.91
N ARG A 170 -4.18 12.03 -20.96
CA ARG A 170 -3.15 13.05 -21.24
C ARG A 170 -1.90 12.44 -21.89
N LEU A 171 -1.47 11.26 -21.44
CA LEU A 171 -0.36 10.54 -22.09
C LEU A 171 -0.69 10.16 -23.53
N ARG A 172 -1.91 9.67 -23.79
CA ARG A 172 -2.33 9.30 -25.16
C ARG A 172 -2.43 10.53 -26.08
N GLU A 173 -2.87 11.66 -25.55
CA GLU A 173 -2.91 12.93 -26.29
C GLU A 173 -1.49 13.46 -26.54
N THR A 174 -0.60 13.36 -25.55
CA THR A 174 0.82 13.72 -25.69
C THR A 174 1.53 12.82 -26.70
N ASP A 175 1.24 11.52 -26.75
CA ASP A 175 1.75 10.59 -27.78
C ASP A 175 1.26 10.97 -29.19
N ALA A 176 0.00 11.39 -29.31
CA ALA A 176 -0.55 11.84 -30.59
C ALA A 176 0.11 13.16 -31.06
N ASP A 177 0.37 14.09 -30.14
CA ASP A 177 1.06 15.35 -30.42
C ASP A 177 2.56 15.16 -30.68
N LEU A 178 3.22 14.24 -29.98
CA LEU A 178 4.59 13.81 -30.28
C LEU A 178 4.69 13.17 -31.66
N GLY A 179 3.70 12.36 -32.06
CA GLY A 179 3.60 11.80 -33.41
C GLY A 179 3.46 12.88 -34.49
N ARG A 180 2.71 13.96 -34.24
CA ARG A 180 2.59 15.12 -35.13
C ARG A 180 3.86 15.98 -35.16
N SER A 181 4.47 16.25 -34.01
CA SER A 181 5.73 17.00 -33.91
C SER A 181 6.89 16.26 -34.57
N SER A 182 6.99 14.94 -34.40
CA SER A 182 8.00 14.11 -35.08
C SER A 182 7.89 14.23 -36.60
N ARG A 183 6.66 14.27 -37.14
CA ARG A 183 6.41 14.44 -38.57
C ARG A 183 6.80 15.83 -39.08
N LEU A 184 6.58 16.88 -38.29
CA LEU A 184 7.00 18.25 -38.60
C LEU A 184 8.52 18.44 -38.47
N MET A 185 9.15 17.87 -37.43
CA MET A 185 10.60 17.92 -37.20
C MET A 185 11.37 17.20 -38.30
N SER A 186 10.89 16.03 -38.76
CA SER A 186 11.49 15.33 -39.91
C SER A 186 11.47 16.22 -41.16
N GLY A 187 10.37 16.93 -41.43
CA GLY A 187 10.29 17.88 -42.55
C GLY A 187 11.26 19.06 -42.46
N MET A 188 11.51 19.59 -41.25
CA MET A 188 12.51 20.66 -41.05
C MET A 188 13.94 20.15 -41.16
N MET A 189 14.22 18.93 -40.67
CA MET A 189 15.54 18.30 -40.76
C MET A 189 15.96 18.09 -42.22
N PHE A 190 15.05 17.60 -43.07
CA PHE A 190 15.33 17.43 -44.50
C PHE A 190 15.55 18.77 -45.24
N ARG A 191 14.79 19.83 -44.90
CA ARG A 191 14.99 21.17 -45.49
C ARG A 191 16.35 21.77 -45.12
N SER A 192 16.78 21.62 -43.87
CA SER A 192 18.10 22.08 -43.39
C SER A 192 19.26 21.37 -44.10
N LEU A 193 19.12 20.06 -44.33
CA LEU A 193 20.09 19.28 -45.11
C LEU A 193 20.17 19.76 -46.56
N GLN A 194 19.04 19.99 -47.22
CA GLN A 194 19.00 20.48 -48.61
C GLN A 194 19.73 21.82 -48.77
N GLN A 195 19.52 22.76 -47.85
CA GLN A 195 20.19 24.06 -47.89
C GLN A 195 21.72 23.93 -47.75
N ARG A 196 22.20 23.02 -46.90
CA ARG A 196 23.64 22.75 -46.74
C ARG A 196 24.26 22.17 -48.02
N PHE A 197 23.59 21.21 -48.67
CA PHE A 197 24.08 20.64 -49.94
C PHE A 197 24.12 21.65 -51.07
N VAL A 198 23.11 22.53 -51.19
CA VAL A 198 23.09 23.60 -52.20
C VAL A 198 24.25 24.57 -52.00
N LEU A 199 24.53 24.99 -50.76
CA LEU A 199 25.66 25.89 -50.47
C LEU A 199 27.00 25.25 -50.84
N ILE A 200 27.24 24.00 -50.48
CA ILE A 200 28.46 23.27 -50.84
C ILE A 200 28.60 23.18 -52.37
N GLY A 201 27.50 22.86 -53.08
CA GLY A 201 27.50 22.78 -54.54
C GLY A 201 27.89 24.11 -55.20
N VAL A 202 27.31 25.24 -54.75
CA VAL A 202 27.64 26.57 -55.27
C VAL A 202 29.11 26.92 -55.02
N SER A 203 29.64 26.65 -53.82
CA SER A 203 31.05 26.89 -53.51
C SER A 203 32.00 26.08 -54.40
N VAL A 204 31.67 24.82 -54.69
CA VAL A 204 32.46 23.97 -55.60
C VAL A 204 32.45 24.52 -57.03
N VAL A 205 31.28 24.93 -57.55
CA VAL A 205 31.16 25.50 -58.90
C VAL A 205 31.98 26.77 -59.05
N ILE A 206 31.93 27.67 -58.06
CA ILE A 206 32.74 28.90 -58.05
C ILE A 206 34.23 28.57 -58.05
N GLY A 207 34.67 27.60 -57.23
CA GLY A 207 36.06 27.16 -57.19
C GLY A 207 36.56 26.62 -58.54
N ILE A 208 35.76 25.79 -59.20
CA ILE A 208 36.08 25.26 -60.55
C ILE A 208 36.18 26.39 -61.57
N ALA A 209 35.27 27.37 -61.54
CA ALA A 209 35.31 28.50 -62.47
C ALA A 209 36.58 29.35 -62.30
N ILE A 210 37.03 29.57 -61.07
CA ILE A 210 38.29 30.30 -60.78
C ILE A 210 39.49 29.53 -61.33
N ILE A 211 39.57 28.22 -61.06
CA ILE A 211 40.66 27.36 -61.56
C ILE A 211 40.68 27.39 -63.10
N TRP A 212 39.52 27.29 -63.73
CA TRP A 212 39.37 27.31 -65.19
C TRP A 212 39.80 28.66 -65.78
N PHE A 213 39.44 29.77 -65.13
CA PHE A 213 39.86 31.11 -65.54
C PHE A 213 41.38 31.30 -65.44
N ILE A 214 42.00 30.85 -64.34
CA ILE A 214 43.45 30.92 -64.17
C ILE A 214 44.17 30.10 -65.24
N TYR A 215 43.68 28.89 -65.52
CA TYR A 215 44.24 28.04 -66.57
C TYR A 215 44.21 28.73 -67.93
N TYR A 216 43.07 29.33 -68.29
CA TYR A 216 42.92 30.03 -69.57
C TYR A 216 43.80 31.29 -69.65
N ALA A 217 43.90 32.06 -68.56
CA ALA A 217 44.75 33.23 -68.49
C ALA A 217 46.23 32.84 -68.66
N PHE A 218 46.69 31.79 -67.97
CA PHE A 218 48.06 31.32 -68.07
C PHE A 218 48.37 30.74 -69.46
N SER A 219 47.45 29.97 -70.04
CA SER A 219 47.62 29.42 -71.40
C SER A 219 47.59 30.47 -72.51
N LYS A 220 47.01 31.66 -72.26
CA LYS A 220 46.97 32.77 -73.23
C LYS A 220 48.20 33.68 -73.14
N THR A 221 48.91 33.66 -72.00
CA THR A 221 50.10 34.49 -71.76
C THR A 221 51.42 33.78 -72.07
N SER A 222 51.45 32.43 -72.13
CA SER A 222 52.54 31.67 -72.76
C SER A 222 52.33 31.49 -74.25
#